data_AF-A0A1T5LTB3-F1
#
_entry.id   AF-A0A1T5LTB3-F1
#
_cell.length_a   1.000
_cell.length_b   1.000
_cell.length_c   1.000
_cell.angle_alpha   90.00
_cell.angle_beta   90.00
_cell.angle_gamma   90.00
#
_symmetry.space_group_name_H-M   'P 1'
#
loop_
_entity.id
_entity.type
_entity.pdbx_description
1 polymer ?
#
loop_
_entity_poly.entity_id
_entity_poly.type
_entity_poly.pdbx_seq_one_letter_code
_entity_poly.pdbx_strand_id
1 'polypeptide(L)'
;MKHSIVAIFFIVSFYGLQGQTLNYSQGTDRHQNIYRDTRNGIHYFPDSIRVEFPEQEALVVFELKNFQANNAFIENFPATLLELNTYLEKSLPTTLSTNASIVVNATYRKDNQKEITIEEKKSQTKLLVKEKEIVQLLPPGIEIYLNTDIAKVYLYVPERSKLQELSSKNFIQIVSSIRDASKNWYIGRKSFKARIIIQNNAISYSNILHTEPHDLIYATGSAAVGVLRDKLYPELTGAIGLSFSDRFNRRNRKIEFTYSSMFLLDKKPEGGYNNSISSFLGVSYRKNFNTKGDREMWGGIGAAILVHETENFFQGKTAKLFIVSDLGSTRLNIVPEFYLTNDFKKFQFGLKLNYAF
;
A
#
# COMPACT_ATOMS: atom_id res chain seq x y z
N MET A 1 39.03 31.77 -44.99
CA MET A 1 38.64 30.41 -45.41
C MET A 1 38.48 29.55 -44.17
N LYS A 2 37.31 28.92 -44.04
CA LYS A 2 36.86 27.83 -43.14
C LYS A 2 37.61 27.66 -41.81
N HIS A 3 37.03 28.15 -40.72
CA HIS A 3 37.27 27.61 -39.37
C HIS A 3 36.21 26.52 -39.11
N SER A 4 36.69 25.29 -38.92
CA SER A 4 35.88 24.15 -38.53
C SER A 4 35.43 24.32 -37.08
N ILE A 5 34.12 24.43 -36.87
CA ILE A 5 33.51 24.34 -35.54
C ILE A 5 33.48 22.85 -35.18
N VAL A 6 34.35 22.46 -34.25
CA VAL A 6 34.26 21.15 -33.58
C VAL A 6 33.23 21.29 -32.46
N ALA A 7 32.02 20.80 -32.69
CA ALA A 7 31.00 20.64 -31.66
C ALA A 7 31.41 19.47 -30.76
N ILE A 8 31.84 19.79 -29.53
CA ILE A 8 32.07 18.78 -28.49
C ILE A 8 30.70 18.39 -27.92
N PHE A 9 30.15 17.28 -28.38
CA PHE A 9 29.04 16.60 -27.73
C PHE A 9 29.56 15.89 -26.48
N PHE A 10 29.16 16.36 -25.29
CA PHE A 10 29.28 15.56 -24.07
C PHE A 10 28.22 14.45 -24.12
N ILE A 11 28.60 13.28 -24.63
CA ILE A 11 27.90 12.03 -24.32
C ILE A 11 28.38 11.60 -22.94
N VAL A 12 27.60 11.95 -21.91
CA VAL A 12 27.75 11.32 -20.60
C VAL A 12 27.15 9.93 -20.70
N SER A 13 27.99 8.97 -21.08
CA SER A 13 27.71 7.55 -20.96
C SER A 13 27.68 7.20 -19.47
N PHE A 14 26.51 7.28 -18.85
CA PHE A 14 26.27 6.57 -17.59
C PHE A 14 26.32 5.07 -17.90
N TYR A 15 27.48 4.46 -17.68
CA TYR A 15 27.57 3.01 -17.56
C TYR A 15 26.59 2.59 -16.47
N GLY A 16 25.60 1.79 -16.89
CA GLY A 16 24.62 1.20 -16.02
C GLY A 16 25.31 0.36 -14.96
N LEU A 17 25.49 0.94 -13.78
CA LEU A 17 25.32 0.20 -12.54
C LEU A 17 23.83 -0.12 -12.46
N GLN A 18 23.43 -1.20 -13.15
CA GLN A 18 22.34 -2.02 -12.67
C GLN A 18 22.73 -2.43 -11.26
N GLY A 19 22.29 -1.63 -10.29
CA GLY A 19 22.14 -2.08 -8.92
C GLY A 19 21.20 -3.25 -8.99
N GLN A 20 21.76 -4.46 -9.12
CA GLN A 20 21.07 -5.66 -8.71
C GLN A 20 20.69 -5.39 -7.27
N THR A 21 19.42 -5.05 -7.07
CA THR A 21 18.77 -5.25 -5.79
C THR A 21 19.02 -6.73 -5.49
N LEU A 22 19.94 -6.98 -4.57
CA LEU A 22 20.08 -8.26 -3.90
C LEU A 22 18.75 -8.49 -3.20
N ASN A 23 17.81 -9.06 -3.94
CA ASN A 23 16.61 -9.65 -3.41
C ASN A 23 17.10 -10.85 -2.59
N TYR A 24 17.43 -10.58 -1.33
CA TYR A 24 17.39 -11.60 -0.30
C TYR A 24 15.93 -12.01 -0.15
N SER A 25 15.48 -12.87 -1.07
CA SER A 25 14.27 -13.67 -0.91
C SER A 25 14.61 -14.72 0.14
N GLN A 26 14.58 -14.33 1.41
CA GLN A 26 14.24 -15.29 2.45
C GLN A 26 12.76 -15.60 2.28
N GLY A 27 12.47 -16.89 2.16
CA GLY A 27 11.20 -17.44 1.71
C GLY A 27 9.99 -16.78 2.38
N THR A 28 9.29 -15.95 1.61
CA THR A 28 7.95 -15.54 1.98
C THR A 28 7.01 -16.67 1.61
N ASP A 29 6.61 -17.37 2.67
CA ASP A 29 5.49 -18.30 2.71
C ASP A 29 4.34 -17.87 1.78
N ARG A 30 4.13 -18.63 0.70
CA ARG A 30 3.08 -18.46 -0.31
C ARG A 30 1.68 -18.81 0.21
N HIS A 31 1.34 -18.38 1.42
CA HIS A 31 0.02 -18.50 2.05
C HIS A 31 -1.00 -17.47 1.50
N GLN A 32 -1.01 -17.20 0.18
CA GLN A 32 -1.92 -16.22 -0.43
C GLN A 32 -2.70 -16.70 -1.67
N ASN A 33 -2.62 -17.98 -2.04
CA ASN A 33 -3.21 -18.43 -3.31
C ASN A 33 -4.61 -19.07 -3.24
N ILE A 34 -5.37 -18.90 -2.15
CA ILE A 34 -6.72 -19.50 -2.10
C ILE A 34 -7.80 -18.53 -2.60
N TYR A 35 -7.60 -17.20 -2.57
CA TYR A 35 -8.61 -16.27 -3.08
C TYR A 35 -7.97 -15.02 -3.73
N ARG A 36 -7.42 -15.20 -4.94
CA ARG A 36 -7.26 -14.10 -5.90
C ARG A 36 -8.42 -14.17 -6.90
N ASP A 37 -9.54 -13.56 -6.55
CA ASP A 37 -10.44 -13.08 -7.60
C ASP A 37 -9.70 -11.97 -8.36
N THR A 38 -9.32 -12.28 -9.59
CA THR A 38 -8.48 -11.47 -10.48
C THR A 38 -9.30 -10.49 -11.33
N ARG A 39 -10.57 -10.27 -10.99
CA ARG A 39 -11.42 -9.35 -11.74
C ARG A 39 -11.99 -8.29 -10.81
N ASN A 40 -11.50 -7.06 -11.00
CA ASN A 40 -11.94 -5.78 -10.43
C ASN A 40 -11.33 -5.37 -9.07
N GLY A 41 -10.29 -4.52 -9.14
CA GLY A 41 -9.88 -3.60 -8.07
C GLY A 41 -9.46 -4.26 -6.76
N ILE A 42 -8.15 -4.39 -6.53
CA ILE A 42 -7.59 -5.03 -5.34
C ILE A 42 -7.96 -4.22 -4.08
N HIS A 43 -9.09 -4.55 -3.47
CA HIS A 43 -9.38 -4.19 -2.09
C HIS A 43 -8.48 -5.06 -1.22
N TYR A 44 -7.31 -4.54 -0.85
CA TYR A 44 -6.39 -5.24 0.03
C TYR A 44 -7.01 -5.36 1.44
N PHE A 45 -7.03 -6.57 2.00
CA PHE A 45 -7.40 -6.85 3.40
C PHE A 45 -6.15 -7.41 4.10
N PRO A 46 -5.37 -6.54 4.78
CA PRO A 46 -4.04 -6.87 5.26
C PRO A 46 -4.09 -7.80 6.48
N ASP A 47 -5.17 -7.72 7.27
CA ASP A 47 -5.34 -8.59 8.43
C ASP A 47 -6.18 -9.80 8.05
N SER A 48 -5.70 -11.01 8.35
CA SER A 48 -6.44 -12.24 8.15
C SER A 48 -6.53 -13.03 9.45
N ILE A 49 -7.73 -13.53 9.75
CA ILE A 49 -8.00 -14.35 10.94
C ILE A 49 -8.73 -15.59 10.46
N ARG A 50 -8.05 -16.73 10.53
CA ARG A 50 -8.60 -18.05 10.27
C ARG A 50 -9.00 -18.70 11.59
N VAL A 51 -10.26 -19.05 11.73
CA VAL A 51 -10.85 -19.69 12.91
C VAL A 51 -11.40 -21.05 12.51
N GLU A 52 -10.88 -22.09 13.14
CA GLU A 52 -11.30 -23.47 12.92
C GLU A 52 -12.16 -23.94 14.09
N PHE A 53 -13.28 -24.59 13.78
CA PHE A 53 -14.21 -25.18 14.74
C PHE A 53 -14.32 -26.69 14.46
N PRO A 54 -13.38 -27.52 14.95
CA PRO A 54 -13.33 -28.94 14.61
C PRO A 54 -14.59 -29.72 14.96
N GLU A 55 -15.26 -29.40 16.08
CA GLU A 55 -16.52 -30.04 16.49
C GLU A 55 -17.70 -29.76 15.54
N GLN A 56 -17.65 -28.62 14.86
CA GLN A 56 -18.65 -28.22 13.86
C GLN A 56 -18.19 -28.54 12.44
N GLU A 57 -16.98 -29.11 12.29
CA GLU A 57 -16.29 -29.30 11.00
C GLU A 57 -16.27 -28.01 10.15
N ALA A 58 -16.14 -26.87 10.83
CA ALA A 58 -16.36 -25.56 10.22
C ALA A 58 -15.12 -24.69 10.21
N LEU A 59 -15.11 -23.75 9.29
CA LEU A 59 -14.03 -22.81 9.05
C LEU A 59 -14.59 -21.41 8.82
N VAL A 60 -14.07 -20.42 9.54
CA VAL A 60 -14.35 -19.01 9.31
C VAL A 60 -13.05 -18.27 9.03
N VAL A 61 -12.97 -17.54 7.93
CA VAL A 61 -11.83 -16.70 7.58
C VAL A 61 -12.32 -15.26 7.47
N PHE A 62 -11.87 -14.42 8.39
CA PHE A 62 -12.07 -12.99 8.34
C PHE A 62 -10.87 -12.33 7.64
N GLU A 63 -11.14 -11.49 6.66
CA GLU A 63 -10.15 -10.57 6.10
C GLU A 63 -10.61 -9.14 6.39
N LEU A 64 -9.79 -8.35 7.10
CA LEU A 64 -10.17 -7.03 7.59
C LEU A 64 -9.25 -5.95 7.03
N LYS A 65 -9.83 -4.78 6.71
CA LYS A 65 -9.04 -3.59 6.35
C LYS A 65 -8.20 -3.08 7.52
N ASN A 66 -8.75 -3.19 8.73
CA ASN A 66 -8.10 -2.81 9.97
C ASN A 66 -8.78 -3.50 11.17
N PHE A 67 -8.16 -4.53 11.74
CA PHE A 67 -8.66 -5.22 12.92
C PHE A 67 -8.89 -4.28 14.12
N GLN A 68 -7.99 -3.33 14.38
CA GLN A 68 -8.15 -2.43 15.55
C GLN A 68 -9.44 -1.61 15.47
N ALA A 69 -9.76 -1.10 14.27
CA ALA A 69 -10.96 -0.31 14.04
C ALA A 69 -12.23 -1.15 13.81
N ASN A 70 -12.09 -2.40 13.35
CA ASN A 70 -13.21 -3.21 12.85
C ASN A 70 -13.40 -4.53 13.60
N ASN A 71 -12.75 -4.76 14.74
CA ASN A 71 -12.89 -6.00 15.51
C ASN A 71 -14.33 -6.27 16.00
N ALA A 72 -15.13 -5.23 16.26
CA ALA A 72 -16.54 -5.36 16.60
C ALA A 72 -17.34 -6.10 15.52
N PHE A 73 -16.88 -6.08 14.26
CA PHE A 73 -17.48 -6.88 13.20
C PHE A 73 -17.39 -8.39 13.50
N ILE A 74 -16.27 -8.86 14.05
CA ILE A 74 -16.10 -10.27 14.44
C ILE A 74 -16.98 -10.59 15.65
N GLU A 75 -17.02 -9.71 16.65
CA GLU A 75 -17.81 -9.90 17.88
C GLU A 75 -19.31 -10.05 17.55
N ASN A 76 -19.81 -9.28 16.58
CA ASN A 76 -21.20 -9.29 16.14
C ASN A 76 -21.49 -10.29 15.01
N PHE A 77 -20.49 -11.02 14.53
CA PHE A 77 -20.64 -11.98 13.44
C PHE A 77 -21.69 -13.07 13.71
N PRO A 78 -21.85 -13.62 14.95
CA PRO A 78 -22.89 -14.59 15.25
C PRO A 78 -24.31 -14.11 14.92
N ALA A 79 -24.62 -12.83 15.17
CA ALA A 79 -25.91 -12.25 14.82
C ALA A 79 -26.11 -12.17 13.29
N THR A 80 -25.04 -11.91 12.54
CA THR A 80 -25.04 -11.93 11.07
C THR A 80 -25.29 -13.35 10.55
N LEU A 81 -24.70 -14.37 11.18
CA LEU A 81 -24.96 -15.78 10.83
C LEU A 81 -26.40 -16.19 11.11
N LEU A 82 -26.98 -15.74 12.22
CA LEU A 82 -28.38 -16.00 12.55
C LEU A 82 -29.33 -15.39 11.51
N GLU A 83 -29.06 -14.16 11.07
CA GLU A 83 -29.81 -13.52 9.99
C GLU A 83 -29.70 -14.32 8.69
N LEU A 84 -28.47 -14.69 8.29
CA LEU A 84 -28.24 -15.48 7.07
C LEU A 84 -28.90 -16.85 7.14
N ASN A 85 -28.83 -17.55 8.28
CA ASN A 85 -29.48 -18.84 8.44
C ASN A 85 -31.01 -18.73 8.33
N THR A 86 -31.60 -17.65 8.85
CA THR A 86 -33.04 -17.37 8.70
C THR A 86 -33.41 -17.10 7.24
N TYR A 87 -32.55 -16.39 6.49
CA TYR A 87 -32.77 -16.15 5.07
C TYR A 87 -32.67 -17.43 4.24
N LEU A 88 -31.68 -18.27 4.55
CA LEU A 88 -31.50 -19.58 3.93
C LEU A 88 -32.69 -20.50 4.21
N GLU A 89 -33.28 -20.46 5.40
CA GLU A 89 -34.51 -21.21 5.72
C GLU A 89 -35.66 -20.92 4.78
N LYS A 90 -35.85 -19.63 4.46
CA LYS A 90 -36.98 -19.16 3.66
C LYS A 90 -36.75 -19.37 2.16
N SER A 91 -35.48 -19.39 1.75
CA SER A 91 -35.10 -19.33 0.34
C SER A 91 -34.71 -20.68 -0.24
N LEU A 92 -34.34 -21.66 0.60
CA LEU A 92 -33.95 -22.99 0.15
C LEU A 92 -35.09 -24.00 0.44
N PRO A 93 -35.48 -24.82 -0.54
CA PRO A 93 -36.44 -25.89 -0.29
C PRO A 93 -35.88 -26.89 0.74
N THR A 94 -36.76 -27.46 1.57
CA THR A 94 -36.44 -28.46 2.62
C THR A 94 -35.76 -29.72 2.07
N THR A 95 -35.77 -29.91 0.75
CA THR A 95 -35.19 -31.05 0.01
C THR A 95 -33.92 -30.67 -0.74
N LEU A 96 -33.02 -29.88 -0.12
CA LEU A 96 -31.65 -29.82 -0.62
C LEU A 96 -31.05 -31.21 -0.57
N SER A 97 -30.73 -31.76 -1.75
CA SER A 97 -30.10 -33.07 -1.82
C SER A 97 -28.79 -33.02 -1.03
N THR A 98 -28.51 -34.07 -0.28
CA THR A 98 -27.25 -34.31 0.43
C THR A 98 -26.00 -34.27 -0.48
N ASN A 99 -26.20 -34.05 -1.79
CA ASN A 99 -25.19 -34.05 -2.84
C ASN A 99 -25.07 -32.69 -3.56
N ALA A 100 -25.53 -31.59 -2.98
CA ALA A 100 -25.33 -30.24 -3.52
C ALA A 100 -24.42 -29.38 -2.62
N SER A 101 -23.51 -28.63 -3.24
CA SER A 101 -22.78 -27.57 -2.54
C SER A 101 -23.52 -26.26 -2.72
N ILE A 102 -23.75 -25.53 -1.64
CA ILE A 102 -24.49 -24.26 -1.68
C ILE A 102 -23.48 -23.13 -1.54
N VAL A 103 -23.48 -22.21 -2.50
CA VAL A 103 -22.66 -21.00 -2.42
C VAL A 103 -23.58 -19.81 -2.21
N VAL A 104 -23.37 -19.10 -1.10
CA VAL A 104 -24.11 -17.90 -0.73
C VAL A 104 -23.16 -16.71 -0.86
N ASN A 105 -23.44 -15.81 -1.79
CA ASN A 105 -22.74 -14.54 -1.90
C ASN A 105 -23.62 -13.45 -1.29
N ALA A 106 -23.17 -12.86 -0.19
CA ALA A 106 -23.86 -11.77 0.50
C ALA A 106 -23.02 -10.50 0.44
N THR A 107 -23.57 -9.43 -0.14
CA THR A 107 -22.92 -8.11 -0.19
C THR A 107 -23.73 -7.11 0.62
N TYR A 108 -23.08 -6.49 1.61
CA TYR A 108 -23.67 -5.46 2.46
C TYR A 108 -23.06 -4.10 2.13
N ARG A 109 -23.88 -3.20 1.60
CA ARG A 109 -23.47 -1.84 1.21
C ARG A 109 -23.85 -0.83 2.29
N LYS A 110 -23.18 0.34 2.28
CA LYS A 110 -23.35 1.42 3.28
C LYS A 110 -24.74 2.06 3.32
N ASP A 111 -25.49 1.93 2.25
CA ASP A 111 -26.86 2.42 2.07
C ASP A 111 -27.91 1.43 2.61
N ASN A 112 -27.51 0.47 3.44
CA ASN A 112 -28.33 -0.64 3.93
C ASN A 112 -28.88 -1.55 2.83
N GLN A 113 -28.39 -1.45 1.59
CA GLN A 113 -28.73 -2.42 0.56
C GLN A 113 -28.01 -3.75 0.83
N LYS A 114 -28.78 -4.83 0.82
CA LYS A 114 -28.31 -6.21 0.96
C LYS A 114 -28.60 -6.93 -0.35
N GLU A 115 -27.55 -7.46 -0.96
CA GLU A 115 -27.65 -8.29 -2.15
C GLU A 115 -27.20 -9.70 -1.75
N ILE A 116 -28.13 -10.65 -1.76
CA ILE A 116 -27.85 -12.06 -1.43
C ILE A 116 -28.17 -12.90 -2.66
N THR A 117 -27.17 -13.60 -3.16
CA THR A 117 -27.30 -14.55 -4.26
C THR A 117 -27.00 -15.95 -3.71
N ILE A 118 -27.88 -16.90 -4.00
CA ILE A 118 -27.73 -18.29 -3.61
C ILE A 118 -27.56 -19.10 -4.89
N GLU A 119 -26.47 -19.84 -4.99
CA GLU A 119 -26.15 -20.72 -6.12
C GLU A 119 -26.02 -22.16 -5.64
N GLU A 120 -26.74 -23.07 -6.26
CA GLU A 120 -26.52 -24.50 -6.09
C GLU A 120 -25.45 -24.97 -7.09
N LYS A 121 -24.40 -25.62 -6.59
CA LYS A 121 -23.30 -26.17 -7.39
C LYS A 121 -23.26 -27.68 -7.21
N LYS A 122 -22.75 -28.36 -8.24
CA LYS A 122 -22.44 -29.79 -8.16
C LYS A 122 -21.49 -30.04 -6.99
N SER A 123 -21.76 -31.08 -6.20
CA SER A 123 -20.88 -31.48 -5.09
C SER A 123 -19.44 -31.63 -5.55
N GLN A 124 -18.56 -30.84 -4.95
CA GLN A 124 -17.13 -30.95 -5.16
C GLN A 124 -16.42 -30.86 -3.81
N THR A 125 -15.62 -31.88 -3.50
CA THR A 125 -14.67 -31.80 -2.40
C THR A 125 -13.57 -30.82 -2.78
N LYS A 126 -13.35 -29.78 -1.97
CA LYS A 126 -12.23 -28.86 -2.15
C LYS A 126 -11.02 -29.38 -1.39
N LEU A 127 -9.93 -29.54 -2.12
CA LEU A 127 -8.69 -30.07 -1.59
C LEU A 127 -7.59 -29.04 -1.81
N LEU A 128 -6.95 -28.63 -0.72
CA LEU A 128 -5.78 -27.78 -0.75
C LEU A 128 -4.55 -28.63 -0.48
N VAL A 129 -3.64 -28.68 -1.46
CA VAL A 129 -2.33 -29.32 -1.32
C VAL A 129 -1.25 -28.24 -1.20
N LYS A 130 -0.41 -28.30 -0.16
CA LYS A 130 0.81 -27.49 -0.04
C LYS A 130 1.99 -28.44 0.08
N GLU A 131 3.04 -28.22 -0.71
CA GLU A 131 4.31 -28.97 -0.59
C GLU A 131 4.15 -30.50 -0.54
N LYS A 132 3.13 -31.01 -1.25
CA LYS A 132 2.72 -32.43 -1.33
C LYS A 132 1.93 -32.98 -0.14
N GLU A 133 1.53 -32.14 0.82
CA GLU A 133 0.62 -32.51 1.90
C GLU A 133 -0.78 -31.92 1.69
N ILE A 134 -1.81 -32.69 2.04
CA ILE A 134 -3.19 -32.20 2.08
C ILE A 134 -3.32 -31.33 3.34
N VAL A 135 -3.30 -30.02 3.15
CA VAL A 135 -3.40 -29.03 4.24
C VAL A 135 -4.84 -28.62 4.52
N GLN A 136 -5.78 -28.93 3.62
CA GLN A 136 -7.21 -28.71 3.84
C GLN A 136 -8.03 -29.66 2.96
N LEU A 137 -9.04 -30.27 3.56
CA LEU A 137 -10.05 -31.06 2.88
C LEU A 137 -11.41 -30.55 3.33
N LEU A 138 -12.17 -29.95 2.42
CA LEU A 138 -13.55 -29.53 2.67
C LEU A 138 -14.48 -30.41 1.83
N PRO A 139 -15.30 -31.28 2.44
CA PRO A 139 -16.33 -31.99 1.70
C PRO A 139 -17.38 -31.02 1.10
N PRO A 140 -18.31 -31.51 0.26
CA PRO A 140 -19.45 -30.71 -0.16
C PRO A 140 -20.19 -30.16 1.06
N GLY A 141 -20.56 -28.88 1.00
CA GLY A 141 -21.24 -28.21 2.10
C GLY A 141 -21.76 -26.83 1.70
N ILE A 142 -22.01 -26.00 2.71
CA ILE A 142 -22.47 -24.63 2.56
C ILE A 142 -21.27 -23.70 2.68
N GLU A 143 -21.05 -22.91 1.65
CA GLU A 143 -20.04 -21.87 1.58
C GLU A 143 -20.71 -20.50 1.56
N ILE A 144 -20.30 -19.63 2.47
CA ILE A 144 -20.82 -18.27 2.59
C ILE A 144 -19.67 -17.31 2.36
N TYR A 145 -19.81 -16.47 1.34
CA TYR A 145 -18.94 -15.35 1.03
C TYR A 145 -19.66 -14.06 1.37
N LEU A 146 -19.22 -13.40 2.43
CA LEU A 146 -19.77 -12.14 2.87
C LEU A 146 -18.78 -11.02 2.54
N ASN A 147 -19.25 -10.04 1.76
CA ASN A 147 -18.48 -8.87 1.35
C ASN A 147 -19.08 -7.60 1.96
N THR A 148 -18.25 -6.84 2.66
CA THR A 148 -18.60 -5.51 3.17
C THR A 148 -17.51 -4.50 2.82
N ASP A 149 -17.78 -3.24 3.12
CA ASP A 149 -16.81 -2.16 2.99
C ASP A 149 -15.60 -2.29 3.91
N ILE A 150 -15.67 -3.04 5.01
CA ILE A 150 -14.62 -3.10 6.04
C ILE A 150 -14.00 -4.49 6.21
N ALA A 151 -14.73 -5.53 5.78
CA ALA A 151 -14.43 -6.93 6.00
C ALA A 151 -14.89 -7.79 4.81
N LYS A 152 -14.12 -8.84 4.53
CA LYS A 152 -14.58 -10.02 3.79
C LYS A 152 -14.60 -11.20 4.74
N VAL A 153 -15.59 -12.06 4.60
CA VAL A 153 -15.67 -13.31 5.35
C VAL A 153 -15.92 -14.46 4.40
N TYR A 154 -15.11 -15.49 4.55
CA TYR A 154 -15.39 -16.80 4.00
C TYR A 154 -15.76 -17.73 5.15
N LEU A 155 -16.92 -18.36 5.05
CA LEU A 155 -17.38 -19.35 6.00
C LEU A 155 -17.68 -20.65 5.24
N TYR A 156 -17.26 -21.75 5.82
CA TYR A 156 -17.62 -23.09 5.38
C TYR A 156 -18.22 -23.88 6.54
N VAL A 157 -19.31 -24.58 6.26
CA VAL A 157 -19.91 -25.60 7.13
C VAL A 157 -20.38 -26.79 6.29
N PRO A 158 -20.33 -28.02 6.81
CA PRO A 158 -20.81 -29.19 6.05
C PRO A 158 -22.33 -29.16 5.86
N GLU A 159 -23.09 -28.67 6.85
CA GLU A 159 -24.55 -28.71 6.86
C GLU A 159 -25.15 -27.52 7.63
N ARG A 160 -26.45 -27.31 7.43
CA ARG A 160 -27.17 -26.15 7.99
C ARG A 160 -27.30 -26.18 9.51
N SER A 161 -27.42 -27.35 10.13
CA SER A 161 -27.39 -27.53 11.60
C SER A 161 -26.10 -26.95 12.20
N LYS A 162 -24.95 -27.20 11.57
CA LYS A 162 -23.65 -26.64 11.99
C LYS A 162 -23.57 -25.13 11.85
N LEU A 163 -24.22 -24.55 10.84
CA LEU A 163 -24.37 -23.10 10.73
C LEU A 163 -25.12 -22.51 11.94
N GLN A 164 -26.21 -23.15 12.35
CA GLN A 164 -27.00 -22.72 13.51
C GLN A 164 -26.18 -22.86 14.80
N GLU A 165 -25.46 -23.97 15.00
CA GLU A 165 -24.54 -24.14 16.13
C GLU A 165 -23.50 -23.01 16.19
N LEU A 166 -22.88 -22.66 15.07
CA LEU A 166 -21.89 -21.57 15.00
C LEU A 166 -22.47 -20.20 15.34
N SER A 167 -23.72 -19.92 14.94
CA SER A 167 -24.41 -18.66 15.26
C SER A 167 -24.62 -18.45 16.77
N SER A 168 -24.45 -19.50 17.57
CA SER A 168 -24.54 -19.46 19.03
C SER A 168 -23.18 -19.45 19.75
N LYS A 169 -22.07 -19.53 19.01
CA LYS A 169 -20.72 -19.50 19.59
C LYS A 169 -20.32 -18.07 19.97
N ASN A 170 -19.51 -17.96 21.03
CA ASN A 170 -18.96 -16.68 21.46
C ASN A 170 -17.71 -16.34 20.64
N PHE A 171 -17.80 -15.31 19.79
CA PHE A 171 -16.67 -14.80 19.00
C PHE A 171 -15.85 -13.72 19.73
N ILE A 172 -16.29 -13.24 20.89
CA ILE A 172 -15.55 -12.25 21.71
C ILE A 172 -14.21 -12.84 22.17
N GLN A 173 -14.15 -14.15 22.44
CA GLN A 173 -12.90 -14.82 22.82
C GLN A 173 -11.82 -14.74 21.71
N ILE A 174 -12.23 -14.73 20.44
CA ILE A 174 -11.32 -14.59 19.29
C ILE A 174 -10.67 -13.21 19.33
N VAL A 175 -11.50 -12.16 19.47
CA VAL A 175 -11.01 -10.78 19.52
C VAL A 175 -10.11 -10.52 20.73
N SER A 176 -10.53 -11.00 21.91
CA SER A 176 -9.72 -10.87 23.12
C SER A 176 -8.39 -11.61 23.00
N SER A 177 -8.36 -12.82 22.46
CA SER A 177 -7.09 -13.54 22.25
C SER A 177 -6.10 -12.80 21.37
N ILE A 178 -6.57 -12.17 20.29
CA ILE A 178 -5.74 -11.36 19.40
C ILE A 178 -5.29 -10.08 20.11
N ARG A 179 -6.20 -9.43 20.87
CA ARG A 179 -5.87 -8.21 21.64
C ARG A 179 -4.84 -8.50 22.72
N ASP A 180 -4.98 -9.59 23.46
CA ASP A 180 -4.07 -9.98 24.54
C ASP A 180 -2.68 -10.34 24.02
N ALA A 181 -2.60 -11.07 22.91
CA ALA A 181 -1.35 -11.30 22.21
C ALA A 181 -0.71 -9.99 21.68
N SER A 182 -1.52 -8.94 21.48
CA SER A 182 -1.07 -7.65 20.93
C SER A 182 -0.68 -6.58 21.95
N LYS A 183 -0.63 -6.89 23.26
CA LYS A 183 -0.46 -5.92 24.36
C LYS A 183 0.79 -5.01 24.29
N ASN A 184 1.76 -5.28 23.40
CA ASN A 184 2.96 -4.45 23.22
C ASN A 184 3.17 -3.86 21.81
N TRP A 185 2.16 -3.86 20.91
CA TRP A 185 2.39 -3.49 19.50
C TRP A 185 1.50 -2.36 18.96
N TYR A 186 2.14 -1.34 18.39
CA TYR A 186 1.48 -0.39 17.51
C TYR A 186 1.21 -1.05 16.14
N ILE A 187 0.05 -1.71 16.00
CA ILE A 187 -0.40 -2.39 14.76
C ILE A 187 -0.66 -1.38 13.62
N GLY A 188 -0.65 -0.07 13.87
CA GLY A 188 -1.06 0.94 12.88
C GLY A 188 -0.40 0.83 11.49
N ARG A 189 0.81 0.25 11.40
CA ARG A 189 1.53 0.00 10.14
C ARG A 189 1.82 -1.48 9.86
N LYS A 190 1.57 -2.37 10.81
CA LYS A 190 1.79 -3.81 10.64
C LYS A 190 0.50 -4.47 10.19
N SER A 191 0.64 -5.60 9.53
CA SER A 191 -0.47 -6.50 9.26
C SER A 191 -0.23 -7.84 9.95
N PHE A 192 -1.26 -8.66 10.05
CA PHE A 192 -1.10 -9.96 10.71
C PHE A 192 -1.97 -11.04 10.09
N LYS A 193 -1.55 -12.28 10.33
CA LYS A 193 -2.29 -13.50 10.03
C LYS A 193 -2.44 -14.28 11.33
N ALA A 194 -3.68 -14.50 11.74
CA ALA A 194 -4.00 -15.31 12.91
C ALA A 194 -4.60 -16.64 12.46
N ARG A 195 -4.19 -17.73 13.11
CA ARG A 195 -4.86 -19.03 13.06
C ARG A 195 -5.28 -19.39 14.49
N ILE A 196 -6.57 -19.58 14.68
CA ILE A 196 -7.19 -19.87 15.97
C ILE A 196 -8.01 -21.16 15.81
N ILE A 197 -7.87 -22.09 16.75
CA ILE A 197 -8.68 -23.31 16.81
C ILE A 197 -9.50 -23.26 18.09
N ILE A 198 -10.81 -23.43 17.97
CA ILE A 198 -11.75 -23.47 19.09
C ILE A 198 -12.22 -24.91 19.29
N GLN A 199 -11.93 -25.46 20.47
CA GLN A 199 -12.37 -26.79 20.91
C GLN A 199 -12.94 -26.68 22.32
N ASN A 200 -14.02 -27.40 22.60
CA ASN A 200 -14.75 -27.37 23.86
C ASN A 200 -15.12 -25.93 24.30
N ASN A 201 -15.52 -25.10 23.33
CA ASN A 201 -15.81 -23.66 23.51
C ASN A 201 -14.64 -22.80 24.03
N ALA A 202 -13.41 -23.31 24.04
CA ALA A 202 -12.22 -22.58 24.42
C ALA A 202 -11.20 -22.54 23.27
N ILE A 203 -10.28 -21.60 23.31
CA ILE A 203 -9.17 -21.52 22.36
C ILE A 203 -8.15 -22.60 22.72
N SER A 204 -8.05 -23.65 21.89
CA SER A 204 -7.08 -24.73 22.08
C SER A 204 -5.75 -24.46 21.38
N TYR A 205 -5.77 -23.61 20.34
CA TYR A 205 -4.57 -23.17 19.63
C TYR A 205 -4.73 -21.74 19.14
N SER A 206 -3.65 -20.95 19.25
CA SER A 206 -3.57 -19.62 18.66
C SER A 206 -2.14 -19.39 18.17
N ASN A 207 -2.00 -19.01 16.91
CA ASN A 207 -0.75 -18.54 16.33
C ASN A 207 -1.03 -17.27 15.55
N ILE A 208 -0.25 -16.23 15.83
CA ILE A 208 -0.39 -14.91 15.22
C ILE A 208 0.96 -14.53 14.64
N LEU A 209 1.00 -14.43 13.31
CA LEU A 209 2.17 -14.03 12.54
C LEU A 209 2.01 -12.59 12.10
N HIS A 210 3.05 -11.79 12.29
CA HIS A 210 3.08 -10.40 11.87
C HIS A 210 3.84 -10.24 10.57
N THR A 211 3.35 -9.32 9.73
CA THR A 211 4.08 -8.84 8.56
C THR A 211 4.48 -7.40 8.82
N GLU A 212 5.79 -7.18 8.86
CA GLU A 212 6.36 -5.84 9.00
C GLU A 212 6.17 -5.04 7.71
N PRO A 213 5.93 -3.72 7.81
CA PRO A 213 5.91 -2.86 6.64
C PRO A 213 7.29 -2.86 5.98
N HIS A 214 7.33 -2.94 4.66
CA HIS A 214 8.57 -2.90 3.87
C HIS A 214 9.15 -1.48 3.82
N ASP A 215 9.73 -1.04 4.92
CA ASP A 215 10.43 0.23 5.05
C ASP A 215 11.84 0.11 4.45
N LEU A 216 12.30 1.15 3.77
CA LEU A 216 13.57 1.12 3.07
C LEU A 216 14.28 2.48 3.04
N ILE A 217 15.60 2.41 2.92
CA ILE A 217 16.48 3.53 2.62
C ILE A 217 16.77 3.47 1.11
N TYR A 218 16.74 4.61 0.43
CA TYR A 218 17.05 4.70 -1.00
C TYR A 218 17.93 5.90 -1.31
N ALA A 219 18.63 5.83 -2.44
CA ALA A 219 19.30 6.95 -3.07
C ALA A 219 18.75 7.14 -4.48
N THR A 220 18.61 8.38 -4.93
CA THR A 220 18.11 8.70 -6.27
C THR A 220 18.80 9.96 -6.80
N GLY A 221 18.87 10.07 -8.12
CA GLY A 221 19.29 11.27 -8.82
C GLY A 221 18.17 11.78 -9.71
N SER A 222 18.15 13.08 -9.95
CA SER A 222 17.27 13.71 -10.93
C SER A 222 17.97 14.86 -11.65
N ALA A 223 17.46 15.17 -12.83
CA ALA A 223 17.83 16.35 -13.59
C ALA A 223 16.59 17.17 -13.91
N ALA A 224 16.71 18.49 -13.88
CA ALA A 224 15.61 19.39 -14.16
C ALA A 224 16.05 20.56 -15.03
N VAL A 225 15.07 21.21 -15.66
CA VAL A 225 15.23 22.54 -16.25
C VAL A 225 14.19 23.45 -15.61
N GLY A 226 14.64 24.55 -15.02
CA GLY A 226 13.80 25.54 -14.37
C GLY A 226 13.90 26.92 -14.99
N VAL A 227 12.92 27.75 -14.65
CA VAL A 227 12.90 29.18 -14.93
C VAL A 227 12.78 29.91 -13.60
N LEU A 228 13.66 30.87 -13.36
CA LEU A 228 13.63 31.76 -12.21
C LEU A 228 13.90 33.18 -12.68
N ARG A 229 12.98 34.10 -12.35
CA ARG A 229 12.91 35.43 -12.95
C ARG A 229 12.75 35.31 -14.48
N ASP A 230 13.81 35.60 -15.21
CA ASP A 230 13.92 35.62 -16.67
C ASP A 230 14.97 34.62 -17.19
N LYS A 231 15.50 33.75 -16.32
CA LYS A 231 16.62 32.85 -16.66
C LYS A 231 16.22 31.39 -16.62
N LEU A 232 16.62 30.65 -17.65
CA LEU A 232 16.61 29.20 -17.67
C LEU A 232 17.83 28.66 -16.93
N TYR A 233 17.63 27.62 -16.12
CA TYR A 233 18.71 26.92 -15.44
C TYR A 233 18.50 25.40 -15.50
N PRO A 234 19.52 24.62 -15.90
CA PRO A 234 19.55 23.22 -15.54
C PRO A 234 19.81 23.06 -14.04
N GLU A 235 19.26 22.00 -13.46
CA GLU A 235 19.50 21.60 -12.07
C GLU A 235 19.79 20.09 -12.03
N LEU A 236 20.79 19.70 -11.23
CA LEU A 236 21.03 18.30 -10.87
C LEU A 236 20.76 18.12 -9.39
N THR A 237 20.00 17.09 -9.03
CA THR A 237 19.68 16.78 -7.64
C THR A 237 20.08 15.36 -7.30
N GLY A 238 20.84 15.19 -6.22
CA GLY A 238 21.03 13.92 -5.54
C GLY A 238 20.19 13.87 -4.27
N ALA A 239 19.58 12.73 -3.98
CA ALA A 239 18.77 12.55 -2.78
C ALA A 239 19.04 11.22 -2.09
N ILE A 240 19.03 11.24 -0.76
CA ILE A 240 18.96 10.05 0.10
C ILE A 240 17.67 10.15 0.87
N GLY A 241 16.87 9.08 0.88
CA GLY A 241 15.54 9.10 1.46
C GLY A 241 15.19 7.86 2.27
N LEU A 242 14.21 8.05 3.13
CA LEU A 242 13.51 7.00 3.87
C LEU A 242 12.11 6.87 3.27
N SER A 243 11.74 5.65 2.89
CA SER A 243 10.40 5.31 2.41
C SER A 243 9.71 4.42 3.43
N PHE A 244 8.52 4.83 3.85
CA PHE A 244 7.70 4.16 4.85
C PHE A 244 6.47 3.56 4.17
N SER A 245 6.34 2.24 4.31
CA SER A 245 5.19 1.51 3.79
C SER A 245 4.01 1.55 4.77
N ASP A 246 2.79 1.47 4.23
CA ASP A 246 1.59 1.22 5.01
C ASP A 246 1.44 -0.27 5.32
N ARG A 247 0.40 -0.61 6.09
CA ARG A 247 0.06 -1.99 6.46
C ARG A 247 -0.28 -2.91 5.29
N PHE A 248 -0.50 -2.34 4.10
CA PHE A 248 -0.79 -3.06 2.87
C PHE A 248 0.50 -3.28 2.06
N ASN A 249 1.67 -3.02 2.65
CA ASN A 249 3.00 -3.05 2.01
C ASN A 249 3.14 -2.09 0.83
N ARG A 250 2.36 -1.01 0.81
CA ARG A 250 2.48 0.03 -0.21
C ARG A 250 3.27 1.20 0.34
N ARG A 251 4.21 1.72 -0.44
CA ARG A 251 4.96 2.92 -0.06
C ARG A 251 3.99 4.09 0.08
N ASN A 252 3.92 4.67 1.27
CA ASN A 252 2.91 5.65 1.64
C ASN A 252 3.50 7.01 1.98
N ARG A 253 4.69 7.03 2.61
CA ARG A 253 5.37 8.27 3.00
C ARG A 253 6.84 8.20 2.62
N LYS A 254 7.41 9.34 2.24
CA LYS A 254 8.84 9.51 1.97
C LYS A 254 9.35 10.75 2.68
N ILE A 255 10.56 10.64 3.22
CA ILE A 255 11.35 11.78 3.70
C ILE A 255 12.65 11.76 2.91
N GLU A 256 12.99 12.85 2.25
CA GLU A 256 14.18 12.93 1.38
C GLU A 256 15.08 14.05 1.85
N PHE A 257 16.36 13.76 1.98
CA PHE A 257 17.43 14.74 2.09
C PHE A 257 18.04 14.94 0.71
N THR A 258 18.16 16.18 0.27
CA THR A 258 18.48 16.53 -1.10
C THR A 258 19.66 17.49 -1.15
N TYR A 259 20.56 17.27 -2.10
CA TYR A 259 21.57 18.23 -2.52
C TYR A 259 21.31 18.55 -3.98
N SER A 260 20.98 19.81 -4.27
CA SER A 260 20.65 20.28 -5.62
C SER A 260 21.63 21.34 -6.07
N SER A 261 22.14 21.23 -7.29
CA SER A 261 23.03 22.20 -7.92
C SER A 261 22.35 22.82 -9.12
N MET A 262 22.08 24.11 -9.02
CA MET A 262 21.48 24.96 -10.04
C MET A 262 22.60 25.63 -10.85
N PHE A 263 22.55 25.50 -12.17
CA PHE A 263 23.53 26.07 -13.08
C PHE A 263 22.89 27.23 -13.85
N LEU A 264 23.43 28.41 -13.68
CA LEU A 264 22.93 29.65 -14.28
C LEU A 264 23.92 30.13 -15.32
N LEU A 265 23.40 30.55 -16.48
CA LEU A 265 24.18 31.03 -17.61
C LEU A 265 23.83 32.49 -17.88
N ASP A 266 24.77 33.39 -17.62
CA ASP A 266 24.59 34.82 -17.79
C ASP A 266 25.45 35.36 -18.93
N LYS A 267 24.85 36.04 -19.90
CA LYS A 267 25.61 36.68 -20.97
C LYS A 267 26.39 37.87 -20.41
N LYS A 268 27.69 37.92 -20.66
CA LYS A 268 28.54 39.06 -20.27
C LYS A 268 28.27 40.28 -21.16
N PRO A 269 28.40 41.51 -20.63
CA PRO A 269 28.29 42.74 -21.43
C PRO A 269 29.27 42.79 -22.60
N GLU A 270 30.48 42.25 -22.43
CA GLU A 270 31.58 42.29 -23.40
C GLU A 270 31.59 41.08 -24.36
N GLY A 271 30.59 40.20 -24.27
CA GLY A 271 30.55 38.93 -24.99
C GLY A 271 31.03 37.74 -24.13
N GLY A 272 30.52 36.54 -24.44
CA GLY A 272 30.73 35.32 -23.65
C GLY A 272 29.66 35.09 -22.56
N TYR A 273 29.85 34.02 -21.77
CA TYR A 273 28.93 33.60 -20.71
C TYR A 273 29.67 33.49 -19.37
N ASN A 274 29.01 33.90 -18.30
CA ASN A 274 29.35 33.55 -16.92
C ASN A 274 28.52 32.34 -16.52
N ASN A 275 29.19 31.34 -15.95
CA ASN A 275 28.54 30.18 -15.37
C ASN A 275 28.54 30.36 -13.86
N SER A 276 27.36 30.41 -13.26
CA SER A 276 27.22 30.42 -11.82
C SER A 276 26.57 29.13 -11.35
N ILE A 277 27.07 28.61 -10.22
CA ILE A 277 26.53 27.42 -9.58
C ILE A 277 26.02 27.84 -8.22
N SER A 278 24.74 27.56 -7.97
CA SER A 278 24.10 27.74 -6.67
C SER A 278 23.65 26.37 -6.16
N SER A 279 24.21 25.92 -5.05
CA SER A 279 23.87 24.63 -4.45
C SER A 279 23.00 24.79 -3.20
N PHE A 280 21.94 24.00 -3.13
CA PHE A 280 21.00 23.97 -2.01
C PHE A 280 21.01 22.62 -1.32
N LEU A 281 21.00 22.64 0.00
CA LEU A 281 20.75 21.47 0.84
C LEU A 281 19.31 21.56 1.37
N GLY A 282 18.52 20.50 1.19
CA GLY A 282 17.11 20.52 1.54
C GLY A 282 16.55 19.22 2.08
N VAL A 283 15.36 19.33 2.64
CA VAL A 283 14.54 18.21 3.10
C VAL A 283 13.16 18.29 2.49
N SER A 284 12.57 17.15 2.13
CA SER A 284 11.19 17.08 1.67
C SER A 284 10.42 15.96 2.35
N TYR A 285 9.10 16.15 2.47
CA TYR A 285 8.15 15.14 2.90
C TYR A 285 7.12 14.93 1.79
N ARG A 286 6.93 13.67 1.40
CA ARG A 286 5.99 13.29 0.34
C ARG A 286 5.05 12.21 0.83
N LYS A 287 3.79 12.28 0.39
CA LYS A 287 2.74 11.29 0.65
C LYS A 287 2.28 10.70 -0.68
N ASN A 288 2.08 9.39 -0.70
CA ASN A 288 1.42 8.73 -1.82
C ASN A 288 -0.09 8.87 -1.66
N PHE A 289 -0.74 9.50 -2.64
CA PHE A 289 -2.18 9.70 -2.66
C PHE A 289 -2.94 8.59 -3.37
N ASN A 290 -2.26 7.71 -4.12
CA ASN A 290 -2.93 6.57 -4.73
C ASN A 290 -3.08 5.44 -3.71
N THR A 291 -4.34 5.07 -3.44
CA THR A 291 -4.71 4.02 -2.49
C THR A 291 -5.40 2.83 -3.16
N LYS A 292 -5.56 2.83 -4.49
CA LYS A 292 -6.36 1.81 -5.20
C LYS A 292 -5.70 1.26 -6.47
N GLY A 293 -4.76 1.98 -7.08
CA GLY A 293 -4.05 1.53 -8.27
C GLY A 293 -2.59 1.15 -7.99
N ASP A 294 -1.98 0.47 -8.95
CA ASP A 294 -0.58 0.00 -8.87
C ASP A 294 0.45 1.13 -8.99
N ARG A 295 0.01 2.32 -9.44
CA ARG A 295 0.88 3.45 -9.70
C ARG A 295 0.95 4.40 -8.52
N GLU A 296 2.15 4.69 -8.04
CA GLU A 296 2.36 5.69 -7.01
C GLU A 296 2.04 7.12 -7.52
N MET A 297 1.38 7.92 -6.67
CA MET A 297 1.10 9.34 -6.92
C MET A 297 1.63 10.15 -5.75
N TRP A 298 2.87 10.60 -5.86
CA TRP A 298 3.51 11.35 -4.78
C TRP A 298 3.17 12.83 -4.86
N GLY A 299 2.67 13.38 -3.75
CA GLY A 299 2.52 14.81 -3.53
C GLY A 299 3.17 15.22 -2.21
N GLY A 300 3.81 16.38 -2.16
CA GLY A 300 4.56 16.78 -0.97
C GLY A 300 5.09 18.20 -1.02
N ILE A 301 5.79 18.56 0.04
CA ILE A 301 6.45 19.86 0.20
C ILE A 301 7.89 19.64 0.65
N GLY A 302 8.76 20.58 0.32
CA GLY A 302 10.12 20.61 0.82
C GLY A 302 10.64 22.02 1.01
N ALA A 303 11.75 22.09 1.74
CA ALA A 303 12.48 23.31 2.04
C ALA A 303 13.98 23.06 1.89
N ALA A 304 14.70 24.05 1.40
CA ALA A 304 16.15 23.98 1.21
C ALA A 304 16.79 25.33 1.53
N ILE A 305 18.06 25.30 1.90
CA ILE A 305 18.89 26.48 2.16
C ILE A 305 20.05 26.50 1.17
N LEU A 306 20.41 27.70 0.72
CA LEU A 306 21.60 27.91 -0.10
C LEU A 306 22.84 27.65 0.76
N VAL A 307 23.69 26.72 0.33
CA VAL A 307 24.90 26.31 1.07
C VAL A 307 26.19 26.66 0.33
N HIS A 308 26.12 26.80 -0.99
CA HIS A 308 27.26 27.19 -1.81
C HIS A 308 26.77 28.02 -2.99
N GLU A 309 27.54 29.03 -3.36
CA GLU A 309 27.27 29.87 -4.51
C GLU A 309 28.60 30.40 -5.06
N THR A 310 28.84 30.24 -6.36
CA THR A 310 30.09 30.70 -6.99
C THR A 310 30.05 32.17 -7.40
N GLU A 311 28.86 32.70 -7.67
CA GLU A 311 28.59 34.09 -8.06
C GLU A 311 27.35 34.58 -7.34
N ASN A 312 27.33 35.81 -6.87
CA ASN A 312 26.31 36.35 -5.96
C ASN A 312 24.92 36.59 -6.62
N PHE A 313 24.31 35.54 -7.19
CA PHE A 313 23.04 35.60 -7.91
C PHE A 313 21.85 35.84 -6.98
N PHE A 314 21.82 35.16 -5.83
CA PHE A 314 20.73 35.29 -4.87
C PHE A 314 20.88 36.47 -3.90
N GLN A 315 22.12 36.92 -3.67
CA GLN A 315 22.50 37.95 -2.68
C GLN A 315 22.18 37.50 -1.25
N GLY A 316 23.21 37.21 -0.45
CA GLY A 316 23.04 36.86 0.98
C GLY A 316 22.35 35.52 1.25
N LYS A 317 21.80 35.36 2.47
CA LYS A 317 21.17 34.08 2.86
C LYS A 317 19.89 33.84 2.07
N THR A 318 19.73 32.61 1.60
CA THR A 318 18.60 32.22 0.74
C THR A 318 17.98 30.89 1.17
N ALA A 319 16.65 30.87 1.20
CA ALA A 319 15.85 29.66 1.39
C ALA A 319 14.97 29.41 0.16
N LYS A 320 14.69 28.14 -0.11
CA LYS A 320 13.84 27.65 -1.21
C LYS A 320 12.76 26.75 -0.64
N LEU A 321 11.49 27.08 -0.83
CA LEU A 321 10.36 26.19 -0.58
C LEU A 321 9.87 25.62 -1.90
N PHE A 322 9.50 24.35 -1.94
CA PHE A 322 9.08 23.72 -3.19
C PHE A 322 7.96 22.70 -2.98
N ILE A 323 7.11 22.56 -3.99
CA ILE A 323 5.99 21.61 -4.00
C ILE A 323 6.31 20.50 -4.97
N VAL A 324 6.33 19.25 -4.49
CA VAL A 324 6.61 18.09 -5.33
C VAL A 324 5.29 17.41 -5.70
N SER A 325 5.00 17.23 -6.98
CA SER A 325 3.79 16.56 -7.46
C SER A 325 4.04 15.75 -8.72
N ASP A 326 3.80 14.45 -8.67
CA ASP A 326 3.91 13.57 -9.84
C ASP A 326 2.67 13.74 -10.75
N LEU A 327 2.74 14.71 -11.66
CA LEU A 327 1.69 14.97 -12.65
C LEU A 327 1.80 13.96 -13.80
N GLY A 328 0.99 12.90 -13.79
CA GLY A 328 0.79 12.08 -14.99
C GLY A 328 1.96 11.16 -15.40
N SER A 329 3.17 11.33 -14.83
CA SER A 329 4.28 10.35 -14.84
C SER A 329 4.98 10.28 -13.46
N THR A 330 5.58 9.13 -13.10
CA THR A 330 6.46 9.03 -11.91
C THR A 330 7.85 9.60 -12.17
N ARG A 331 8.22 9.77 -13.45
CA ARG A 331 9.53 10.29 -13.85
C ARG A 331 9.51 11.79 -14.09
N LEU A 332 8.40 12.33 -14.59
CA LEU A 332 8.28 13.75 -14.91
C LEU A 332 7.36 14.44 -13.91
N ASN A 333 7.85 15.51 -13.30
CA ASN A 333 7.04 16.37 -12.44
C ASN A 333 7.33 17.86 -12.65
N ILE A 334 6.29 18.66 -12.46
CA ILE A 334 6.40 20.12 -12.42
C ILE A 334 6.51 20.50 -10.94
N VAL A 335 7.54 21.27 -10.61
CA VAL A 335 7.86 21.65 -9.23
C VAL A 335 7.86 23.18 -9.16
N PRO A 336 6.81 23.80 -8.61
CA PRO A 336 6.83 25.19 -8.21
C PRO A 336 7.86 25.41 -7.10
N GLU A 337 8.66 26.46 -7.23
CA GLU A 337 9.71 26.84 -6.28
C GLU A 337 9.50 28.29 -5.82
N PHE A 338 9.71 28.55 -4.54
CA PHE A 338 9.53 29.83 -3.89
C PHE A 338 10.80 30.18 -3.14
N TYR A 339 11.48 31.24 -3.56
CA TYR A 339 12.77 31.65 -3.03
C TYR A 339 12.60 32.86 -2.12
N LEU A 340 13.15 32.77 -0.91
CA LEU A 340 13.34 33.88 0.01
C LEU A 340 14.82 34.25 0.00
N THR A 341 15.19 35.34 -0.67
CA THR A 341 16.57 35.75 -0.97
C THR A 341 16.92 37.05 -0.24
N ASN A 342 18.18 37.49 -0.31
CA ASN A 342 18.63 38.74 0.30
C ASN A 342 18.34 38.79 1.80
N ASP A 343 18.85 37.78 2.51
CA ASP A 343 18.60 37.54 3.93
C ASP A 343 17.11 37.38 4.25
N PHE A 344 16.42 36.63 3.38
CA PHE A 344 14.99 36.33 3.45
C PHE A 344 14.05 37.54 3.28
N LYS A 345 14.55 38.67 2.78
CA LYS A 345 13.77 39.92 2.61
C LYS A 345 13.06 40.01 1.27
N LYS A 346 13.49 39.25 0.26
CA LYS A 346 12.92 39.29 -1.09
C LYS A 346 12.30 37.94 -1.44
N PHE A 347 11.13 37.97 -2.04
CA PHE A 347 10.45 36.79 -2.54
C PHE A 347 10.59 36.68 -4.06
N GLN A 348 10.85 35.47 -4.56
CA GLN A 348 10.93 35.17 -5.98
C GLN A 348 10.26 33.85 -6.28
N PHE A 349 9.53 33.79 -7.40
CA PHE A 349 8.90 32.57 -7.88
C PHE A 349 9.75 31.94 -8.97
N GLY A 350 9.89 30.62 -8.90
CA GLY A 350 10.49 29.79 -9.93
C GLY A 350 9.60 28.58 -10.23
N LEU A 351 9.87 27.95 -11.36
CA LEU A 351 9.18 26.74 -11.79
C LEU A 351 10.17 25.84 -12.49
N LYS A 352 10.19 24.55 -12.17
CA LYS A 352 11.01 23.57 -12.89
C LYS A 352 10.24 22.36 -13.36
N LEU A 353 10.68 21.83 -14.50
CA LEU A 353 10.33 20.51 -15.00
C LEU A 353 11.46 19.56 -14.62
N ASN A 354 11.17 18.58 -13.77
CA ASN A 354 12.14 17.64 -13.25
C ASN A 354 11.91 16.22 -13.79
N TYR A 355 13.01 15.53 -14.08
CA TYR A 355 13.09 14.15 -14.53
C TYR A 355 13.87 13.30 -13.52
N ALA A 356 13.20 12.33 -12.89
CA ALA A 356 13.81 11.36 -11.99
C ALA A 356 14.32 10.13 -12.77
N PHE A 357 15.56 9.71 -12.48
CA PHE A 357 16.23 8.58 -13.14
C PHE A 357 15.73 7.21 -12.66
#